data_AF-Q8R9A3-F1
#
_entry.id   AF-Q8R9A3-F1
#
_cell.length_a   1.000
_cell.length_b   1.000
_cell.length_c   1.000
_cell.angle_alpha   90.00
_cell.angle_beta   90.00
_cell.angle_gamma   90.00
#
_symmetry.space_group_name_H-M   'P 1'
#
loop_
_entity.id
_entity.type
_entity.pdbx_description
1 polymer ?
#
loop_
_entity_poly.entity_id
_entity_poly.type
_entity_poly.pdbx_seq_one_letter_code
_entity_poly.pdbx_strand_id
1 'polypeptide(L)'
;MVVIQAKLIFLNQQDKQIVLDLMRRWSSCMRFAYKRLLEGYDRKTLKRDLQGMFDLNSRYVDDAIMKARSTLESARELGKNPKKVIFGGRDLFGKLQKHHINGKAYKKLKTKWHEKRKGNLYSRGDKSKKGNLNTRIEVKENGTFLRINVGERKYVYAKIEAGYKKNKRREELLKEIAESNIPYSVELKLKNGNIYTYFAIEEEYPKIKITKDKGVIGIDINAYPDNISWTEVDEKGNLISYGSIPMPELASGSSDKREYFRWQYAHEIVKIAKEKGKAIVIEGLEIKEKGKRGDYSGRKSRRIRHSFSYKSLLSKIKTLAKREGVEVIEIDPSYTSIIGMLKYAPQYMITKDIAAAYVIARRGLRLQEKIPDNYIKFLNTLTVDELEELKEHVKKTVRNKYLKKKHLKEIKKAIEILQSLESKPGRVLRPLYGTSFSAYDFWRVLKVAVVTPLSPEKVKRDFSTLKELLIQGKWRDS
;
A
#
# COMPACT_ATOMS: atom_id res chain seq x y z
N MET A 1 -15.10 -1.23 -2.77
CA MET A 1 -15.45 -0.40 -3.95
C MET A 1 -15.08 -1.16 -5.20
N VAL A 2 -16.05 -1.40 -6.08
CA VAL A 2 -15.84 -2.01 -7.39
C VAL A 2 -15.89 -0.90 -8.45
N VAL A 3 -14.97 -0.95 -9.42
CA VAL A 3 -14.97 -0.02 -10.56
C VAL A 3 -15.22 -0.79 -11.85
N ILE A 4 -16.30 -0.45 -12.55
CA ILE A 4 -16.64 -1.02 -13.86
C ILE A 4 -16.30 0.02 -14.93
N GLN A 5 -15.42 -0.36 -15.87
CA GLN A 5 -15.09 0.45 -17.03
C GLN A 5 -15.92 0.02 -18.23
N ALA A 6 -16.49 0.99 -18.95
CA ALA A 6 -17.17 0.80 -20.23
C ALA A 6 -16.84 1.94 -21.19
N LYS A 7 -17.05 1.71 -22.49
CA LYS A 7 -16.95 2.73 -23.55
C LYS A 7 -18.35 3.29 -23.80
N LEU A 8 -18.46 4.59 -24.08
CA LEU A 8 -19.71 5.23 -24.46
C LEU A 8 -19.78 5.39 -25.97
N ILE A 9 -20.89 4.92 -26.56
CA ILE A 9 -21.21 5.04 -27.98
C ILE A 9 -22.37 6.03 -28.12
N PHE A 10 -22.14 7.11 -28.86
CA PHE A 10 -23.13 8.14 -29.13
C PHE A 10 -23.76 7.86 -30.49
N LEU A 11 -25.09 8.02 -30.60
CA LEU A 11 -25.82 7.77 -31.84
C LEU A 11 -25.58 8.88 -32.88
N ASN A 12 -25.39 10.11 -32.42
CA ASN A 12 -25.05 11.25 -33.27
C ASN A 12 -23.84 12.00 -32.73
N GLN A 13 -23.18 12.76 -33.62
CA GLN A 13 -21.96 13.49 -33.29
C GLN A 13 -22.24 14.76 -32.46
N GLN A 14 -23.44 15.34 -32.58
CA GLN A 14 -23.84 16.54 -31.86
C GLN A 14 -23.92 16.29 -30.35
N ASP A 15 -24.55 15.19 -29.93
CA ASP A 15 -24.64 14.72 -28.55
C ASP A 15 -23.26 14.49 -27.93
N LYS A 16 -22.37 13.85 -28.69
CA LYS A 16 -20.98 13.67 -28.28
C LYS A 16 -20.31 15.03 -28.04
N GLN A 17 -20.54 16.00 -28.91
CA GLN A 17 -19.95 17.33 -28.80
C GLN A 17 -20.50 18.11 -27.59
N ILE A 18 -21.80 17.99 -27.29
CA ILE A 18 -22.42 18.56 -26.09
C ILE A 18 -21.78 17.98 -24.82
N VAL A 19 -21.60 16.66 -24.75
CA VAL A 19 -20.96 16.02 -23.59
C VAL A 19 -19.48 16.40 -23.47
N LEU A 20 -18.76 16.52 -24.59
CA LEU A 20 -17.37 16.99 -24.59
C LEU A 20 -17.24 18.42 -24.06
N ASP A 21 -18.19 19.30 -24.41
CA ASP A 21 -18.22 20.65 -23.88
C ASP A 21 -18.53 20.68 -22.37
N LEU A 22 -19.49 19.88 -21.91
CA LEU A 22 -19.77 19.70 -20.48
C LEU A 22 -18.52 19.23 -19.72
N MET A 23 -17.81 18.22 -20.22
CA MET A 23 -16.55 17.73 -19.63
C MET A 23 -15.49 18.83 -19.58
N ARG A 24 -15.38 19.65 -20.64
CA ARG A 24 -14.45 20.78 -20.73
C ARG A 24 -14.75 21.85 -19.68
N ARG A 25 -16.02 22.23 -19.53
CA ARG A 25 -16.48 23.22 -18.53
C ARG A 25 -16.30 22.69 -17.12
N TRP A 26 -16.71 21.46 -16.84
CA TRP A 26 -16.51 20.81 -15.54
C TRP A 26 -15.04 20.72 -15.15
N SER A 27 -14.18 20.24 -16.06
CA SER A 27 -12.74 20.17 -15.81
C SER A 27 -12.14 21.56 -15.54
N SER A 28 -12.68 22.61 -16.14
CA SER A 28 -12.25 23.98 -15.91
C SER A 28 -12.71 24.51 -14.55
N CYS A 29 -13.96 24.22 -14.17
CA CYS A 29 -14.51 24.49 -12.86
C CYS A 29 -13.67 23.85 -11.75
N MET A 30 -13.31 22.57 -11.88
CA MET A 30 -12.48 21.86 -10.88
C MET A 30 -11.10 22.51 -10.70
N ARG A 31 -10.44 22.91 -11.81
CA ARG A 31 -9.13 23.58 -11.74
C ARG A 31 -9.22 24.97 -11.11
N PHE A 32 -10.28 25.71 -11.44
CA PHE A 32 -10.52 27.03 -10.86
C PHE A 32 -10.80 26.90 -9.35
N ALA A 33 -11.69 25.99 -8.97
CA ALA A 33 -11.97 25.68 -7.56
C ALA A 33 -10.69 25.30 -6.80
N TYR A 34 -9.81 24.47 -7.39
CA TYR A 34 -8.52 24.13 -6.78
C TYR A 34 -7.66 25.35 -6.48
N LYS A 35 -7.57 26.31 -7.42
CA LYS A 35 -6.82 27.55 -7.23
C LYS A 35 -7.42 28.39 -6.10
N ARG A 36 -8.74 28.56 -6.07
CA ARG A 36 -9.42 29.32 -5.01
C ARG A 36 -9.32 28.66 -3.63
N LEU A 37 -9.39 27.33 -3.56
CA LEU A 37 -9.16 26.59 -2.31
C LEU A 37 -7.75 26.80 -1.76
N LEU A 38 -6.74 26.97 -2.63
CA LEU A 38 -5.38 27.33 -2.21
C LEU A 38 -5.28 28.76 -1.66
N GLU A 39 -6.17 29.65 -2.11
CA GLU A 39 -6.26 31.05 -1.69
C GLU A 39 -7.14 31.22 -0.43
N GLY A 40 -7.71 30.13 0.12
CA GLY A 40 -8.49 30.16 1.36
C GLY A 40 -10.01 30.31 1.18
N TYR A 41 -10.52 30.28 -0.06
CA TYR A 41 -11.96 30.35 -0.31
C TYR A 41 -12.68 29.13 0.26
N ASP A 42 -13.85 29.37 0.86
CA ASP A 42 -14.68 28.30 1.41
C ASP A 42 -15.55 27.63 0.34
N ARG A 43 -16.13 26.48 0.69
CA ARG A 43 -17.01 25.74 -0.23
C ARG A 43 -18.27 26.53 -0.60
N LYS A 44 -18.86 27.29 0.34
CA LYS A 44 -20.16 27.94 0.15
C LYS A 44 -20.05 29.06 -0.90
N THR A 45 -19.00 29.87 -0.80
CA THR A 45 -18.67 30.94 -1.75
C THR A 45 -18.42 30.35 -3.13
N LEU A 46 -17.57 29.32 -3.22
CA LEU A 46 -17.31 28.65 -4.50
C LEU A 46 -18.57 28.07 -5.13
N LYS A 47 -19.45 27.44 -4.34
CA LYS A 47 -20.68 26.87 -4.90
C LYS A 47 -21.58 27.93 -5.53
N ARG A 48 -21.66 29.13 -4.94
CA ARG A 48 -22.46 30.24 -5.46
C ARG A 48 -21.85 30.77 -6.76
N ASP A 49 -20.57 31.10 -6.74
CA ASP A 49 -19.93 31.87 -7.82
C ASP A 49 -19.65 31.01 -9.06
N LEU A 50 -19.36 29.71 -8.87
CA LEU A 50 -18.94 28.82 -9.97
C LEU A 50 -20.11 28.31 -10.84
N GLN A 51 -21.36 28.34 -10.36
CA GLN A 51 -22.52 27.86 -11.12
C GLN A 51 -22.75 28.68 -12.38
N GLY A 52 -22.92 29.99 -12.24
CA GLY A 52 -23.09 30.90 -13.38
C GLY A 52 -21.82 30.97 -14.24
N MET A 53 -20.65 31.05 -13.62
CA MET A 53 -19.39 31.24 -14.34
C MET A 53 -19.03 30.08 -15.30
N PHE A 54 -19.40 28.84 -14.97
CA PHE A 54 -19.12 27.66 -15.80
C PHE A 54 -20.36 27.06 -16.48
N ASP A 55 -21.53 27.67 -16.28
CA ASP A 55 -22.81 27.17 -16.75
C ASP A 55 -23.06 25.71 -16.33
N LEU A 56 -22.84 25.43 -15.04
CA LEU A 56 -22.97 24.09 -14.47
C LEU A 56 -24.05 24.08 -13.42
N ASN A 57 -24.83 22.99 -13.38
CA ASN A 57 -25.76 22.78 -12.28
C ASN A 57 -25.02 22.66 -10.95
N SER A 58 -25.74 22.96 -9.87
CA SER A 58 -25.20 23.00 -8.50
C SER A 58 -24.49 21.71 -8.06
N ARG A 59 -24.95 20.54 -8.54
CA ARG A 59 -24.35 19.23 -8.22
C ARG A 59 -23.00 19.05 -8.90
N TYR A 60 -22.90 19.39 -10.19
CA TYR A 60 -21.63 19.32 -10.91
C TYR A 60 -20.58 20.27 -10.33
N VAL A 61 -20.97 21.47 -9.93
CA VAL A 61 -20.08 22.43 -9.23
C VAL A 61 -19.60 21.86 -7.90
N ASP A 62 -20.50 21.33 -7.09
CA ASP A 62 -20.14 20.69 -5.82
C ASP A 62 -19.18 19.51 -6.01
N ASP A 63 -19.37 18.72 -7.07
CA ASP A 63 -18.51 17.60 -7.45
C ASP A 63 -17.13 18.07 -7.90
N ALA A 64 -17.07 19.17 -8.65
CA ALA A 64 -15.82 19.80 -9.05
C ALA A 64 -15.02 20.32 -7.84
N ILE A 65 -15.70 21.00 -6.89
CA ILE A 65 -15.09 21.48 -5.64
C ILE A 65 -14.59 20.29 -4.80
N MET A 66 -15.40 19.24 -4.66
CA MET A 66 -15.02 18.03 -3.92
C MET A 66 -13.76 17.38 -4.51
N LYS A 67 -13.72 17.20 -5.83
CA LYS A 67 -12.54 16.63 -6.52
C LYS A 67 -11.32 17.54 -6.43
N ALA A 68 -11.50 18.86 -6.49
CA ALA A 68 -10.43 19.82 -6.25
C ALA A 68 -9.85 19.68 -4.83
N ARG A 69 -10.70 19.63 -3.81
CA ARG A 69 -10.30 19.46 -2.42
C ARG A 69 -9.57 18.13 -2.19
N SER A 70 -10.10 17.03 -2.71
CA SER A 70 -9.44 15.72 -2.64
C SER A 70 -8.04 15.73 -3.31
N THR A 71 -7.88 16.45 -4.41
CA THR A 71 -6.56 16.63 -5.06
C THR A 71 -5.59 17.41 -4.18
N LEU A 72 -6.09 18.43 -3.48
CA LEU A 72 -5.31 19.26 -2.55
C LEU A 72 -4.84 18.46 -1.33
N GLU A 73 -5.76 17.72 -0.72
CA GLU A 73 -5.48 16.83 0.43
C GLU A 73 -4.47 15.75 0.05
N SER A 74 -4.67 15.07 -1.08
CA SER A 74 -3.73 14.07 -1.59
C SER A 74 -2.32 14.65 -1.84
N ALA A 75 -2.21 15.88 -2.33
CA ALA A 75 -0.91 16.54 -2.50
C ALA A 75 -0.21 16.76 -1.15
N ARG A 76 -0.96 17.19 -0.12
CA ARG A 76 -0.44 17.40 1.25
C ARG A 76 0.00 16.09 1.89
N GLU A 77 -0.82 15.04 1.80
CA GLU A 77 -0.50 13.70 2.33
C GLU A 77 0.76 13.10 1.71
N LEU A 78 0.96 13.31 0.40
CA LEU A 78 2.15 12.86 -0.31
C LEU A 78 3.39 13.73 -0.07
N GLY A 79 3.31 14.75 0.81
CA GLY A 79 4.39 15.70 1.07
C GLY A 79 4.78 16.54 -0.16
N LYS A 80 3.89 16.65 -1.15
CA LYS A 80 4.11 17.43 -2.36
C LYS A 80 3.60 18.85 -2.15
N ASN A 81 4.33 19.84 -2.67
CA ASN A 81 3.87 21.22 -2.62
C ASN A 81 2.57 21.39 -3.46
N PRO A 82 1.42 21.71 -2.84
CA PRO A 82 0.15 21.83 -3.57
C PRO A 82 0.12 22.94 -4.62
N LYS A 83 0.96 23.97 -4.49
CA LYS A 83 1.11 25.06 -5.47
C LYS A 83 1.76 24.59 -6.78
N LYS A 84 2.43 23.43 -6.78
CA LYS A 84 3.14 22.86 -7.95
C LYS A 84 2.37 21.73 -8.66
N VAL A 85 1.07 21.57 -8.37
CA VAL A 85 0.23 20.56 -9.02
C VAL A 85 -0.06 20.95 -10.47
N ILE A 86 0.18 20.01 -11.40
CA ILE A 86 -0.06 20.23 -12.83
C ILE A 86 -1.18 19.30 -13.32
N PHE A 87 -2.36 19.88 -13.55
CA PHE A 87 -3.50 19.18 -14.16
C PHE A 87 -3.19 18.74 -15.60
N GLY A 88 -3.40 17.46 -15.90
CA GLY A 88 -2.96 16.79 -17.13
C GLY A 88 -1.77 15.84 -16.92
N GLY A 89 -1.01 16.02 -15.83
CA GLY A 89 0.09 15.14 -15.39
C GLY A 89 1.51 15.69 -15.63
N ARG A 90 2.27 15.93 -14.57
CA ARG A 90 3.62 16.55 -14.63
C ARG A 90 4.55 15.97 -15.72
N ASP A 91 4.60 14.64 -15.89
CA ASP A 91 5.47 13.99 -16.88
C ASP A 91 5.09 14.34 -18.32
N LEU A 92 3.78 14.45 -18.59
CA LEU A 92 3.28 14.73 -19.93
C LEU A 92 3.47 16.21 -20.29
N PHE A 93 3.36 17.10 -19.29
CA PHE A 93 3.79 18.49 -19.40
C PHE A 93 5.29 18.61 -19.70
N GLY A 94 6.13 17.90 -18.94
CA GLY A 94 7.58 17.91 -19.16
C GLY A 94 7.98 17.36 -20.52
N LYS A 95 7.23 16.39 -21.08
CA LYS A 95 7.43 15.94 -22.47
C LYS A 95 7.06 17.01 -23.50
N LEU A 96 6.01 17.80 -23.25
CA LEU A 96 5.61 18.89 -24.16
C LEU A 96 6.59 20.07 -24.15
N GLN A 97 7.37 20.25 -23.08
CA GLN A 97 8.42 21.27 -22.99
C GLN A 97 9.71 20.90 -23.74
N LYS A 98 9.85 19.65 -24.18
CA LYS A 98 11.07 19.17 -24.85
C LYS A 98 11.01 19.44 -26.36
N HIS A 99 11.97 20.22 -26.86
CA HIS A 99 12.05 20.65 -28.27
C HIS A 99 12.41 19.55 -29.28
N HIS A 100 12.83 18.35 -28.83
CA HIS A 100 13.21 17.25 -29.74
C HIS A 100 12.03 16.36 -30.16
N ILE A 101 10.83 16.53 -29.60
CA ILE A 101 9.65 15.76 -30.01
C ILE A 101 8.83 16.62 -30.97
N ASN A 102 8.90 16.32 -32.27
CA ASN A 102 8.28 17.14 -33.31
C ASN A 102 7.23 16.39 -34.14
N GLY A 103 6.53 17.11 -35.01
CA GLY A 103 5.59 16.56 -35.98
C GLY A 103 4.41 15.79 -35.38
N LYS A 104 4.10 14.62 -35.95
CA LYS A 104 2.94 13.78 -35.56
C LYS A 104 3.02 13.32 -34.09
N ALA A 105 4.22 13.04 -33.59
CA ALA A 105 4.43 12.62 -32.20
C ALA A 105 4.08 13.73 -31.20
N TYR A 106 4.47 14.97 -31.50
CA TYR A 106 4.11 16.14 -30.69
C TYR A 106 2.59 16.38 -30.68
N LYS A 107 1.95 16.33 -31.86
CA LYS A 107 0.48 16.46 -31.97
C LYS A 107 -0.24 15.43 -31.11
N LYS A 108 0.19 14.16 -31.15
CA LYS A 108 -0.36 13.08 -30.30
C LYS A 108 -0.19 13.38 -28.80
N LEU A 109 0.98 13.87 -28.37
CA LEU A 109 1.21 14.27 -26.98
C LEU A 109 0.32 15.44 -26.57
N LYS A 110 0.17 16.45 -27.43
CA LYS A 110 -0.69 17.62 -27.18
C LYS A 110 -2.16 17.22 -27.04
N THR A 111 -2.66 16.34 -27.91
CA THR A 111 -4.01 15.79 -27.78
C THR A 111 -4.17 15.05 -26.45
N LYS A 112 -3.25 14.14 -26.11
CA LYS A 112 -3.27 13.39 -24.85
C LYS A 112 -3.23 14.30 -23.61
N TRP A 113 -2.51 15.42 -23.68
CA TRP A 113 -2.50 16.45 -22.63
C TRP A 113 -3.86 17.11 -22.47
N HIS A 114 -4.45 17.55 -23.58
CA HIS A 114 -5.77 18.17 -23.57
C HIS A 114 -6.84 17.23 -23.07
N GLU A 115 -6.86 15.98 -23.53
CA GLU A 115 -7.78 14.95 -23.06
C GLU A 115 -7.67 14.74 -21.54
N LYS A 116 -6.44 14.55 -21.02
CA LYS A 116 -6.25 14.39 -19.57
C LYS A 116 -6.60 15.62 -18.75
N ARG A 117 -6.39 16.82 -19.30
CA ARG A 117 -6.58 18.09 -18.58
C ARG A 117 -8.03 18.58 -18.63
N LYS A 118 -8.73 18.36 -19.75
CA LYS A 118 -10.05 18.95 -20.06
C LYS A 118 -11.14 17.92 -20.33
N GLY A 119 -10.79 16.65 -20.52
CA GLY A 119 -11.74 15.59 -20.87
C GLY A 119 -12.13 14.73 -19.67
N ASN A 120 -12.44 15.34 -18.53
CA ASN A 120 -12.97 14.62 -17.37
C ASN A 120 -14.33 15.20 -16.95
N LEU A 121 -15.21 14.34 -16.45
CA LEU A 121 -16.43 14.71 -15.72
C LEU A 121 -16.57 13.73 -14.55
N TYR A 122 -16.95 14.23 -13.39
CA TYR A 122 -17.28 13.37 -12.25
C TYR A 122 -18.65 13.76 -11.70
N SER A 123 -19.44 12.73 -11.40
CA SER A 123 -20.77 12.85 -10.83
C SER A 123 -20.92 11.88 -9.68
N ARG A 124 -21.24 12.36 -8.47
CA ARG A 124 -21.45 11.49 -7.30
C ARG A 124 -22.88 10.92 -7.27
N GLY A 125 -23.01 9.68 -6.79
CA GLY A 125 -24.30 9.09 -6.44
C GLY A 125 -24.84 9.64 -5.12
N ASP A 126 -26.15 9.58 -4.93
CA ASP A 126 -26.88 10.09 -3.78
C ASP A 126 -27.99 9.11 -3.42
N LYS A 127 -27.88 8.50 -2.22
CA LYS A 127 -28.83 7.47 -1.74
C LYS A 127 -30.26 8.00 -1.71
N SER A 128 -30.45 9.27 -1.33
CA SER A 128 -31.77 9.91 -1.28
C SER A 128 -32.40 10.10 -2.67
N LYS A 129 -31.60 9.97 -3.74
CA LYS A 129 -32.01 10.21 -5.13
C LYS A 129 -31.95 8.95 -6.00
N LYS A 130 -31.91 7.76 -5.36
CA LYS A 130 -31.95 6.45 -6.04
C LYS A 130 -30.86 6.35 -7.12
N GLY A 131 -29.60 6.40 -6.70
CA GLY A 131 -28.46 6.32 -7.62
C GLY A 131 -27.85 7.68 -7.96
N ASN A 132 -27.68 7.97 -9.25
CA ASN A 132 -27.01 9.19 -9.72
C ASN A 132 -27.95 10.02 -10.61
N LEU A 133 -28.21 11.28 -10.24
CA LEU A 133 -29.15 12.14 -10.96
C LEU A 133 -28.59 12.70 -12.26
N ASN A 134 -27.30 13.05 -12.24
CA ASN A 134 -26.61 13.68 -13.36
C ASN A 134 -26.18 12.65 -14.41
N THR A 135 -25.85 11.42 -13.99
CA THR A 135 -25.36 10.36 -14.88
C THR A 135 -26.02 9.03 -14.50
N ARG A 136 -27.22 8.78 -15.02
CA ARG A 136 -28.07 7.63 -14.66
C ARG A 136 -27.91 6.47 -15.65
N ILE A 137 -27.81 5.25 -15.16
CA ILE A 137 -27.89 4.04 -15.99
C ILE A 137 -29.37 3.75 -16.24
N GLU A 138 -29.75 3.59 -17.50
CA GLU A 138 -31.11 3.25 -17.90
C GLU A 138 -31.07 2.03 -18.82
N VAL A 139 -31.84 1.00 -18.48
CA VAL A 139 -31.99 -0.21 -19.28
C VAL A 139 -33.21 -0.03 -20.17
N LYS A 140 -33.04 -0.19 -21.48
CA LYS A 140 -34.10 -0.16 -22.49
C LYS A 140 -34.05 -1.46 -23.30
N GLU A 141 -35.10 -1.74 -24.08
CA GLU A 141 -35.19 -2.96 -24.91
C GLU A 141 -33.97 -3.13 -25.84
N ASN A 142 -33.44 -2.02 -26.39
CA ASN A 142 -32.33 -2.00 -27.33
C ASN A 142 -30.93 -1.85 -26.68
N GLY A 143 -30.84 -1.94 -25.35
CA GLY A 143 -29.57 -1.98 -24.61
C GLY A 143 -29.54 -1.11 -23.36
N THR A 144 -28.35 -1.00 -22.77
CA THR A 144 -28.12 -0.18 -21.57
C THR A 144 -27.50 1.16 -21.97
N PHE A 145 -28.07 2.25 -21.47
CA PHE A 145 -27.66 3.62 -21.80
C PHE A 145 -27.24 4.38 -20.54
N LEU A 146 -26.32 5.31 -20.72
CA LEU A 146 -25.99 6.33 -19.73
C LEU A 146 -26.74 7.62 -20.12
N ARG A 147 -27.71 8.02 -19.31
CA ARG A 147 -28.34 9.33 -19.38
C ARG A 147 -27.47 10.36 -18.68
N ILE A 148 -27.01 11.37 -19.42
CA ILE A 148 -26.15 12.45 -18.93
C ILE A 148 -26.95 13.76 -18.94
N ASN A 149 -27.12 14.38 -17.78
CA ASN A 149 -27.69 15.72 -17.64
C ASN A 149 -26.68 16.74 -18.15
N VAL A 150 -27.08 17.55 -19.13
CA VAL A 150 -26.23 18.55 -19.80
C VAL A 150 -26.60 20.00 -19.44
N GLY A 151 -27.56 20.21 -18.54
CA GLY A 151 -28.08 21.53 -18.15
C GLY A 151 -29.59 21.61 -18.36
N GLU A 152 -30.28 22.53 -17.65
CA GLU A 152 -31.70 22.85 -17.88
C GLU A 152 -32.68 21.66 -18.00
N ARG A 153 -32.40 20.53 -17.31
CA ARG A 153 -33.16 19.27 -17.45
C ARG A 153 -33.13 18.66 -18.87
N LYS A 154 -32.17 19.05 -19.71
CA LYS A 154 -31.83 18.41 -20.98
C LYS A 154 -30.89 17.23 -20.73
N TYR A 155 -31.09 16.16 -21.48
CA TYR A 155 -30.34 14.91 -21.32
C TYR A 155 -29.81 14.41 -22.66
N VAL A 156 -28.59 13.88 -22.61
CA VAL A 156 -27.97 13.12 -23.71
C VAL A 156 -27.90 11.66 -23.31
N TYR A 157 -28.15 10.75 -24.26
CA TYR A 157 -28.07 9.31 -24.04
C TYR A 157 -26.91 8.72 -24.83
N ALA A 158 -26.05 7.97 -24.14
CA ALA A 158 -24.97 7.22 -24.78
C ALA A 158 -25.10 5.74 -24.46
N LYS A 159 -25.05 4.87 -25.48
CA LYS A 159 -25.07 3.42 -25.30
C LYS A 159 -23.79 2.99 -24.57
N ILE A 160 -23.95 2.16 -23.54
CA ILE A 160 -22.84 1.64 -22.76
C ILE A 160 -22.37 0.34 -23.41
N GLU A 161 -21.13 0.34 -23.87
CA GLU A 161 -20.45 -0.84 -24.40
C GLU A 161 -19.47 -1.37 -23.33
N ALA A 162 -19.93 -2.35 -22.56
CA ALA A 162 -19.16 -2.95 -21.48
C ALA A 162 -18.49 -4.24 -21.98
N GLY A 163 -17.16 -4.24 -22.10
CA GLY A 163 -16.42 -5.42 -22.55
C GLY A 163 -16.60 -6.64 -21.62
N TYR A 164 -16.10 -7.81 -22.05
CA TYR A 164 -16.26 -9.07 -21.32
C TYR A 164 -15.45 -9.13 -20.01
N LYS A 165 -15.95 -9.83 -18.99
CA LYS A 165 -15.20 -10.27 -17.80
C LYS A 165 -15.54 -11.73 -17.51
N LYS A 166 -14.52 -12.56 -17.28
CA LYS A 166 -14.66 -13.97 -16.85
C LYS A 166 -15.64 -14.02 -15.65
N ASN A 167 -16.76 -14.72 -15.82
CA ASN A 167 -17.77 -15.11 -14.81
C ASN A 167 -19.05 -14.24 -14.62
N LYS A 168 -19.20 -13.06 -15.24
CA LYS A 168 -20.50 -12.35 -15.41
C LYS A 168 -20.37 -11.34 -16.55
N ARG A 169 -21.40 -11.13 -17.38
CA ARG A 169 -21.36 -10.03 -18.37
C ARG A 169 -21.35 -8.72 -17.59
N ARG A 170 -20.41 -7.81 -17.89
CA ARG A 170 -20.38 -6.48 -17.24
C ARG A 170 -21.71 -5.73 -17.41
N GLU A 171 -22.43 -6.05 -18.47
CA GLU A 171 -23.77 -5.56 -18.74
C GLU A 171 -24.79 -6.03 -17.69
N GLU A 172 -24.74 -7.29 -17.24
CA GLU A 172 -25.63 -7.79 -16.18
C GLU A 172 -25.41 -7.01 -14.88
N LEU A 173 -24.15 -6.76 -14.51
CA LEU A 173 -23.84 -5.92 -13.35
C LEU A 173 -24.39 -4.50 -13.51
N LEU A 174 -24.34 -3.90 -14.71
CA LEU A 174 -24.90 -2.58 -14.96
C LEU A 174 -26.43 -2.57 -14.86
N LYS A 175 -27.10 -3.66 -15.29
CA LYS A 175 -28.54 -3.83 -15.12
C LYS A 175 -28.93 -3.98 -13.65
N GLU A 176 -28.23 -4.84 -12.90
CA GLU A 176 -28.40 -5.00 -11.46
C GLU A 176 -28.25 -3.65 -10.72
N ILE A 177 -27.29 -2.81 -11.13
CA ILE A 177 -27.12 -1.45 -10.55
C ILE A 177 -28.30 -0.53 -10.87
N ALA A 178 -28.84 -0.61 -12.09
CA ALA A 178 -29.99 0.20 -12.49
C ALA A 178 -31.24 -0.16 -11.67
N GLU A 179 -31.42 -1.44 -11.34
CA GLU A 179 -32.58 -1.96 -10.60
C GLU A 179 -32.44 -1.78 -9.07
N SER A 180 -31.22 -1.93 -8.54
CA SER A 180 -30.96 -1.95 -7.09
C SER A 180 -31.03 -0.58 -6.39
N ASN A 181 -31.17 0.52 -7.13
CA ASN A 181 -31.17 1.91 -6.60
C ASN A 181 -29.96 2.26 -5.72
N ILE A 182 -28.87 1.48 -5.78
CA ILE A 182 -27.65 1.69 -5.02
C ILE A 182 -26.98 2.99 -5.51
N PRO A 183 -26.49 3.86 -4.61
CA PRO A 183 -25.71 5.03 -5.01
C PRO A 183 -24.38 4.60 -5.66
N TYR A 184 -24.13 5.08 -6.87
CA TYR A 184 -22.85 4.88 -7.56
C TYR A 184 -22.33 6.20 -8.12
N SER A 185 -21.02 6.36 -8.10
CA SER A 185 -20.35 7.50 -8.74
C SER A 185 -19.98 7.16 -10.18
N VAL A 186 -20.00 8.16 -11.05
CA VAL A 186 -19.60 8.03 -12.44
C VAL A 186 -18.46 9.00 -12.72
N GLU A 187 -17.40 8.51 -13.37
CA GLU A 187 -16.34 9.35 -13.92
C GLU A 187 -16.23 9.11 -15.42
N LEU A 188 -16.37 10.18 -16.23
CA LEU A 188 -16.11 10.13 -17.66
C LEU A 188 -14.68 10.59 -17.95
N LYS A 189 -13.98 9.88 -18.85
CA LYS A 189 -12.63 10.23 -19.31
C LYS A 189 -12.54 10.13 -20.82
N LEU A 190 -12.07 11.20 -21.44
CA LEU A 190 -11.70 11.22 -22.85
C LEU A 190 -10.32 10.57 -23.03
N LYS A 191 -10.22 9.59 -23.93
CA LYS A 191 -8.97 8.92 -24.30
C LYS A 191 -9.00 8.57 -25.77
N ASN A 192 -8.03 9.05 -26.53
CA ASN A 192 -7.90 8.81 -27.97
C ASN A 192 -9.23 9.07 -28.72
N GLY A 193 -9.86 10.22 -28.45
CA GLY A 193 -11.13 10.63 -29.06
C GLY A 193 -12.39 9.87 -28.61
N ASN A 194 -12.25 8.88 -27.72
CA ASN A 194 -13.35 8.07 -27.19
C ASN A 194 -13.64 8.43 -25.73
N ILE A 195 -14.92 8.44 -25.35
CA ILE A 195 -15.33 8.69 -23.96
C ILE A 195 -15.51 7.34 -23.27
N TYR A 196 -14.78 7.15 -22.17
CA TYR A 196 -14.91 6.00 -21.29
C TYR A 196 -15.61 6.42 -20.01
N THR A 197 -16.48 5.55 -19.51
CA THR A 197 -17.16 5.71 -18.22
C THR A 197 -16.58 4.74 -17.20
N TYR A 198 -16.46 5.21 -15.96
CA TYR A 198 -16.03 4.44 -14.80
C TYR A 198 -17.10 4.52 -13.72
N PHE A 199 -17.82 3.43 -13.51
CA PHE A 199 -18.83 3.31 -12.45
C PHE A 199 -18.15 2.82 -11.18
N ALA A 200 -18.15 3.64 -10.13
CA ALA A 200 -17.62 3.28 -8.82
C ALA A 200 -18.77 3.01 -7.85
N ILE A 201 -18.84 1.77 -7.37
CA ILE A 201 -19.94 1.26 -6.54
C ILE A 201 -19.35 0.85 -5.21
N GLU A 202 -20.02 1.22 -4.13
CA GLU A 202 -19.68 0.73 -2.80
C GLU A 202 -20.06 -0.74 -2.70
N GLU A 203 -19.12 -1.55 -2.22
CA GLU A 203 -19.30 -3.00 -2.16
C GLU A 203 -19.71 -3.34 -0.74
N GLU A 204 -20.87 -3.99 -0.58
CA GLU A 204 -21.25 -4.58 0.69
C GLU A 204 -20.43 -5.84 0.92
N TYR A 205 -19.84 -5.96 2.09
CA TYR A 205 -19.00 -7.09 2.46
C TYR A 205 -19.80 -8.03 3.39
N PRO A 206 -19.63 -9.35 3.28
CA PRO A 206 -20.27 -10.27 4.21
C PRO A 206 -19.77 -10.00 5.64
N LYS A 207 -20.59 -10.41 6.62
CA LYS A 207 -20.15 -10.43 8.03
C LYS A 207 -18.91 -11.30 8.16
N ILE A 208 -17.97 -10.88 9.01
CA ILE A 208 -16.77 -11.65 9.32
C ILE A 208 -17.19 -12.97 9.98
N LYS A 209 -16.78 -14.09 9.39
CA LYS A 209 -17.04 -15.46 9.87
C LYS A 209 -15.80 -16.09 10.48
N ILE A 210 -14.63 -15.77 9.92
CA ILE A 210 -13.34 -16.32 10.38
C ILE A 210 -12.62 -15.23 11.17
N THR A 211 -12.51 -15.45 12.48
CA THR A 211 -11.90 -14.53 13.46
C THR A 211 -10.59 -15.11 14.00
N LYS A 212 -9.90 -14.34 14.83
CA LYS A 212 -8.68 -14.77 15.54
C LYS A 212 -8.88 -15.79 16.65
N ASP A 213 -10.12 -16.18 16.97
CA ASP A 213 -10.45 -16.99 18.14
C ASP A 213 -9.80 -18.39 18.09
N LYS A 214 -9.61 -18.93 16.88
CA LYS A 214 -8.93 -20.22 16.66
C LYS A 214 -7.43 -20.08 16.38
N GLY A 215 -6.86 -18.91 16.62
CA GLY A 215 -5.51 -18.54 16.20
C GLY A 215 -5.47 -17.76 14.88
N VAL A 216 -4.27 -17.54 14.36
CA VAL A 216 -4.03 -16.63 13.24
C VAL A 216 -2.97 -17.12 12.25
N ILE A 217 -2.99 -16.56 11.03
CA ILE A 217 -1.94 -16.67 10.02
C ILE A 217 -1.17 -15.34 9.97
N GLY A 218 0.07 -15.33 10.45
CA GLY A 218 0.97 -14.18 10.31
C GLY A 218 1.66 -14.16 8.96
N ILE A 219 1.82 -12.97 8.38
CA ILE A 219 2.41 -12.79 7.05
C ILE A 219 3.58 -11.81 7.10
N ASP A 220 4.74 -12.26 6.62
CA ASP A 220 5.89 -11.41 6.29
C ASP A 220 6.13 -11.44 4.77
N ILE A 221 6.37 -10.26 4.18
CA ILE A 221 6.56 -10.11 2.74
C ILE A 221 7.96 -9.56 2.49
N ASN A 222 8.79 -10.33 1.80
CA ASN A 222 10.16 -9.98 1.49
C ASN A 222 10.33 -9.59 0.03
N ALA A 223 11.21 -8.61 -0.20
CA ALA A 223 11.53 -8.10 -1.52
C ALA A 223 12.77 -8.77 -2.15
N TYR A 224 13.48 -9.64 -1.41
CA TYR A 224 14.56 -10.44 -1.99
C TYR A 224 14.96 -11.66 -1.15
N PRO A 225 14.84 -12.88 -1.72
CA PRO A 225 13.96 -13.22 -2.83
C PRO A 225 12.53 -12.73 -2.59
N ASP A 226 11.84 -12.43 -3.69
CA ASP A 226 10.42 -12.04 -3.64
C ASP A 226 9.62 -13.25 -3.16
N ASN A 227 9.21 -13.25 -1.89
CA ASN A 227 8.38 -14.30 -1.31
C ASN A 227 7.46 -13.76 -0.21
N ILE A 228 6.39 -14.51 0.02
CA ILE A 228 5.48 -14.31 1.16
C ILE A 228 5.76 -15.45 2.14
N SER A 229 6.33 -15.15 3.28
CA SER A 229 6.46 -16.09 4.39
C SER A 229 5.20 -16.02 5.24
N TRP A 230 4.63 -17.18 5.57
CA TRP A 230 3.46 -17.27 6.42
C TRP A 230 3.67 -18.27 7.55
N THR A 231 3.06 -18.00 8.70
CA THR A 231 3.06 -18.90 9.85
C THR A 231 1.67 -19.03 10.44
N GLU A 232 1.27 -20.26 10.71
CA GLU A 232 0.07 -20.61 11.44
C GLU A 232 0.37 -20.74 12.93
N VAL A 233 -0.44 -20.08 13.76
CA VAL A 233 -0.38 -20.20 15.22
C VAL A 233 -1.73 -20.62 15.79
N ASP A 234 -1.71 -21.23 16.97
CA ASP A 234 -2.93 -21.49 17.77
C ASP A 234 -3.38 -20.22 18.52
N GLU A 235 -4.48 -20.33 19.27
CA GLU A 235 -5.02 -19.28 20.14
C GLU A 235 -4.06 -18.82 21.26
N LYS A 236 -3.11 -19.67 21.66
CA LYS A 236 -2.07 -19.38 22.66
C LYS A 236 -0.79 -18.79 22.02
N GLY A 237 -0.77 -18.69 20.69
CA GLY A 237 0.33 -18.18 19.90
C GLY A 237 1.46 -19.17 19.66
N ASN A 238 1.27 -20.47 19.90
CA ASN A 238 2.25 -21.51 19.58
C ASN A 238 2.29 -21.74 18.06
N LEU A 239 3.49 -21.97 17.53
CA LEU A 239 3.69 -22.29 16.12
C LEU A 239 3.11 -23.67 15.79
N ILE A 240 2.21 -23.74 14.81
CA ILE A 240 1.63 -25.01 14.32
C ILE A 240 2.27 -25.42 12.99
N SER A 241 2.28 -24.52 12.03
CA SER A 241 2.82 -24.77 10.70
C SER A 241 3.32 -23.48 10.07
N TYR A 242 4.11 -23.60 9.01
CA TYR A 242 4.63 -22.46 8.29
C TYR A 242 4.91 -22.81 6.84
N GLY A 243 5.06 -21.79 6.00
CA GLY A 243 5.43 -21.97 4.62
C GLY A 243 5.92 -20.68 3.97
N SER A 244 6.22 -20.80 2.69
CA SER A 244 6.57 -19.64 1.88
C SER A 244 6.00 -19.79 0.47
N ILE A 245 5.51 -18.68 -0.08
CA ILE A 245 5.01 -18.58 -1.45
C ILE A 245 6.02 -17.76 -2.25
N PRO A 246 6.82 -18.37 -3.14
CA PRO A 246 7.70 -17.66 -4.05
C PRO A 246 6.90 -16.76 -5.00
N MET A 247 7.42 -15.58 -5.32
CA MET A 247 6.77 -14.61 -6.22
C MET A 247 7.63 -14.24 -7.45
N PRO A 248 8.13 -15.21 -8.25
CA PRO A 248 9.08 -14.93 -9.34
C PRO A 248 8.51 -14.02 -10.44
N GLU A 249 7.20 -14.03 -10.67
CA GLU A 249 6.52 -13.24 -11.70
C GLU A 249 6.42 -11.75 -11.35
N LEU A 250 6.73 -11.37 -10.10
CA LEU A 250 6.83 -9.96 -9.72
C LEU A 250 8.16 -9.32 -10.12
N ALA A 251 9.20 -10.13 -10.37
CA ALA A 251 10.53 -9.66 -10.74
C ALA A 251 10.62 -9.12 -12.18
N SER A 252 9.70 -9.52 -13.06
CA SER A 252 9.72 -9.17 -14.49
C SER A 252 8.30 -8.98 -15.08
N GLY A 253 8.20 -8.55 -16.34
CA GLY A 253 6.92 -8.45 -17.07
C GLY A 253 6.29 -7.05 -17.09
N SER A 254 5.10 -6.96 -17.71
CA SER A 254 4.32 -5.73 -17.80
C SER A 254 3.69 -5.37 -16.44
N SER A 255 3.22 -4.11 -16.31
CA SER A 255 2.49 -3.70 -15.11
C SER A 255 1.23 -4.54 -14.90
N ASP A 256 0.55 -4.89 -15.98
CA ASP A 256 -0.69 -5.67 -15.94
C ASP A 256 -0.44 -7.12 -15.54
N LYS A 257 0.64 -7.73 -16.05
CA LYS A 257 1.06 -9.08 -15.64
C LYS A 257 1.36 -9.12 -14.14
N ARG A 258 2.15 -8.18 -13.63
CA ARG A 258 2.43 -8.10 -12.18
C ARG A 258 1.17 -7.90 -11.35
N GLU A 259 0.24 -7.08 -11.83
CA GLU A 259 -1.03 -6.84 -11.14
C GLU A 259 -1.90 -8.11 -11.08
N TYR A 260 -1.94 -8.89 -12.16
CA TYR A 260 -2.60 -10.19 -12.19
C TYR A 260 -2.02 -11.15 -11.14
N PHE A 261 -0.70 -11.33 -11.12
CA PHE A 261 -0.06 -12.24 -10.15
C PHE A 261 -0.21 -11.78 -8.71
N ARG A 262 -0.20 -10.47 -8.43
CA ARG A 262 -0.52 -9.97 -7.07
C ARG A 262 -1.91 -10.40 -6.60
N TRP A 263 -2.89 -10.46 -7.50
CA TRP A 263 -4.21 -10.99 -7.16
C TRP A 263 -4.16 -12.50 -6.92
N GLN A 264 -3.43 -13.26 -7.74
CA GLN A 264 -3.24 -14.70 -7.52
C GLN A 264 -2.62 -14.98 -6.15
N TYR A 265 -1.55 -14.27 -5.78
CA TYR A 265 -0.91 -14.42 -4.47
C TYR A 265 -1.82 -14.01 -3.30
N ALA A 266 -2.63 -12.97 -3.47
CA ALA A 266 -3.64 -12.62 -2.48
C ALA A 266 -4.69 -13.74 -2.32
N HIS A 267 -5.12 -14.35 -3.42
CA HIS A 267 -6.04 -15.50 -3.40
C HIS A 267 -5.46 -16.70 -2.67
N GLU A 268 -4.20 -17.04 -2.93
CA GLU A 268 -3.52 -18.15 -2.28
C GLU A 268 -3.45 -17.96 -0.76
N ILE A 269 -3.06 -16.77 -0.30
CA ILE A 269 -3.01 -16.44 1.13
C ILE A 269 -4.38 -16.51 1.80
N VAL A 270 -5.41 -15.93 1.17
CA VAL A 270 -6.76 -15.96 1.74
C VAL A 270 -7.33 -17.39 1.73
N LYS A 271 -6.99 -18.19 0.72
CA LYS A 271 -7.34 -19.61 0.67
C LYS A 271 -6.73 -20.37 1.85
N ILE A 272 -5.44 -20.19 2.14
CA ILE A 272 -4.77 -20.79 3.31
C ILE A 272 -5.51 -20.41 4.61
N ALA A 273 -5.83 -19.12 4.78
CA ALA A 273 -6.54 -18.65 5.96
C ALA A 273 -7.94 -19.26 6.11
N LYS A 274 -8.66 -19.44 5.00
CA LYS A 274 -9.98 -20.10 4.98
C LYS A 274 -9.89 -21.59 5.31
N GLU A 275 -8.96 -22.31 4.69
CA GLU A 275 -8.74 -23.74 4.92
C GLU A 275 -8.37 -24.03 6.37
N LYS A 276 -7.57 -23.13 6.98
CA LYS A 276 -7.16 -23.22 8.38
C LYS A 276 -8.18 -22.65 9.35
N GLY A 277 -9.20 -21.93 8.87
CA GLY A 277 -10.21 -21.31 9.71
C GLY A 277 -9.66 -20.22 10.65
N LYS A 278 -8.67 -19.45 10.20
CA LYS A 278 -7.92 -18.47 11.03
C LYS A 278 -7.88 -17.08 10.42
N ALA A 279 -7.88 -16.06 11.27
CA ALA A 279 -7.70 -14.68 10.84
C ALA A 279 -6.30 -14.43 10.29
N ILE A 280 -6.13 -13.37 9.49
CA ILE A 280 -4.85 -12.99 8.89
C ILE A 280 -4.25 -11.82 9.67
N VAL A 281 -2.95 -11.87 9.96
CA VAL A 281 -2.20 -10.75 10.56
C VAL A 281 -1.15 -10.26 9.58
N ILE A 282 -1.18 -8.96 9.31
CA ILE A 282 -0.26 -8.28 8.39
C ILE A 282 0.38 -7.08 9.06
N GLU A 283 1.54 -6.64 8.56
CA GLU A 283 2.10 -5.35 8.94
C GLU A 283 1.20 -4.19 8.46
N GLY A 284 1.16 -3.10 9.22
CA GLY A 284 0.33 -1.93 8.90
C GLY A 284 0.62 -1.29 7.53
N LEU A 285 -0.44 -0.81 6.86
CA LEU A 285 -0.38 -0.22 5.50
C LEU A 285 0.16 1.23 5.45
N GLU A 286 0.32 1.87 6.61
CA GLU A 286 0.79 3.27 6.75
C GLU A 286 2.29 3.44 6.55
N ILE A 287 3.01 2.35 6.30
CA ILE A 287 4.44 2.39 6.06
C ILE A 287 4.73 3.23 4.81
N LYS A 288 5.18 4.48 5.02
CA LYS A 288 5.91 5.27 4.02
C LYS A 288 6.98 4.36 3.45
N GLU A 289 7.11 4.30 2.12
CA GLU A 289 8.07 3.44 1.40
C GLU A 289 9.31 3.18 2.27
N LYS A 290 9.43 1.94 2.79
CA LYS A 290 10.56 1.53 3.63
C LYS A 290 11.82 1.86 2.83
N GLY A 291 12.52 2.95 3.16
CA GLY A 291 13.50 3.62 2.27
C GLY A 291 14.58 2.72 1.65
N LYS A 292 15.86 2.96 1.94
CA LYS A 292 16.91 2.01 1.53
C LYS A 292 16.98 0.89 2.56
N ARG A 293 16.10 -0.13 2.48
CA ARG A 293 16.26 -1.38 3.25
C ARG A 293 16.98 -2.45 2.42
N GLY A 294 17.89 -3.18 3.06
CA GLY A 294 18.63 -4.30 2.48
C GLY A 294 20.13 -4.05 2.28
N ASP A 295 20.86 -5.13 2.05
CA ASP A 295 22.32 -5.14 1.82
C ASP A 295 22.69 -4.67 0.39
N TYR A 296 21.66 -4.40 -0.43
CA TYR A 296 21.80 -4.03 -1.83
C TYR A 296 21.85 -2.51 -2.02
N SER A 297 22.81 -2.05 -2.82
CA SER A 297 22.97 -0.65 -3.23
C SER A 297 22.77 -0.48 -4.76
N GLY A 298 22.80 0.76 -5.24
CA GLY A 298 22.84 1.06 -6.68
C GLY A 298 21.60 0.66 -7.50
N ARG A 299 21.82 0.20 -8.74
CA ARG A 299 20.77 -0.16 -9.71
C ARG A 299 19.90 -1.34 -9.24
N LYS A 300 20.50 -2.35 -8.60
CA LYS A 300 19.80 -3.55 -8.08
C LYS A 300 18.78 -3.16 -7.02
N SER A 301 19.17 -2.33 -6.05
CA SER A 301 18.26 -1.77 -5.03
C SER A 301 17.11 -0.97 -5.65
N ARG A 302 17.38 -0.14 -6.67
CA ARG A 302 16.33 0.62 -7.38
C ARG A 302 15.35 -0.30 -8.11
N ARG A 303 15.86 -1.34 -8.76
CA ARG A 303 15.03 -2.31 -9.50
C ARG A 303 14.08 -3.06 -8.56
N ILE A 304 14.60 -3.57 -7.44
CA ILE A 304 13.80 -4.25 -6.39
C ILE A 304 12.70 -3.33 -5.86
N ARG A 305 13.02 -2.08 -5.53
CA ARG A 305 12.01 -1.11 -5.07
C ARG A 305 10.95 -0.79 -6.13
N HIS A 306 11.35 -0.75 -7.40
CA HIS A 306 10.45 -0.39 -8.48
C HIS A 306 9.52 -1.55 -8.88
N SER A 307 9.97 -2.81 -8.76
CA SER A 307 9.12 -3.98 -9.01
C SER A 307 8.17 -4.26 -7.85
N PHE A 308 8.62 -4.02 -6.62
CA PHE A 308 7.96 -4.49 -5.41
C PHE A 308 7.08 -3.44 -4.75
N SER A 309 5.75 -3.60 -4.87
CA SER A 309 4.78 -2.75 -4.18
C SER A 309 4.14 -3.51 -3.02
N TYR A 310 4.84 -3.56 -1.88
CA TYR A 310 4.41 -4.18 -0.61
C TYR A 310 2.97 -3.78 -0.24
N LYS A 311 2.68 -2.47 -0.29
CA LYS A 311 1.37 -1.89 -0.01
C LYS A 311 0.27 -2.36 -0.98
N SER A 312 0.63 -2.64 -2.24
CA SER A 312 -0.33 -3.11 -3.25
C SER A 312 -0.77 -4.56 -2.99
N LEU A 313 0.14 -5.42 -2.54
CA LEU A 313 -0.18 -6.81 -2.23
C LEU A 313 -1.00 -6.92 -0.94
N LEU A 314 -0.56 -6.25 0.13
CA LEU A 314 -1.31 -6.23 1.40
C LEU A 314 -2.71 -5.64 1.26
N SER A 315 -2.88 -4.58 0.48
CA SER A 315 -4.22 -4.01 0.25
C SER A 315 -5.14 -4.95 -0.52
N LYS A 316 -4.60 -5.79 -1.42
CA LYS A 316 -5.35 -6.87 -2.10
C LYS A 316 -5.73 -7.98 -1.14
N ILE A 317 -4.80 -8.46 -0.30
CA ILE A 317 -5.08 -9.44 0.75
C ILE A 317 -6.22 -8.93 1.64
N LYS A 318 -6.14 -7.68 2.12
CA LYS A 318 -7.18 -7.06 2.93
C LYS A 318 -8.53 -6.99 2.21
N THR A 319 -8.52 -6.56 0.95
CA THR A 319 -9.75 -6.46 0.14
C THR A 319 -10.39 -7.83 -0.06
N LEU A 320 -9.58 -8.83 -0.39
CA LEU A 320 -10.06 -10.18 -0.67
C LEU A 320 -10.53 -10.90 0.60
N ALA A 321 -9.76 -10.82 1.69
CA ALA A 321 -10.15 -11.35 2.99
C ALA A 321 -11.50 -10.79 3.43
N LYS A 322 -11.71 -9.47 3.28
CA LYS A 322 -13.00 -8.82 3.57
C LYS A 322 -14.15 -9.36 2.72
N ARG A 323 -13.92 -9.64 1.43
CA ARG A 323 -14.93 -10.28 0.54
C ARG A 323 -15.27 -11.70 0.96
N GLU A 324 -14.32 -12.41 1.54
CA GLU A 324 -14.44 -13.80 1.94
C GLU A 324 -14.86 -13.96 3.42
N GLY A 325 -15.14 -12.86 4.12
CA GLY A 325 -15.52 -12.87 5.54
C GLY A 325 -14.38 -13.28 6.50
N VAL A 326 -13.12 -13.05 6.11
CA VAL A 326 -11.93 -13.32 6.92
C VAL A 326 -11.45 -12.04 7.60
N GLU A 327 -11.26 -12.08 8.91
CA GLU A 327 -10.70 -10.97 9.69
C GLU A 327 -9.23 -10.71 9.29
N VAL A 328 -8.87 -9.43 9.17
CA VAL A 328 -7.49 -8.99 8.95
C VAL A 328 -7.07 -8.01 10.03
N ILE A 329 -6.00 -8.33 10.74
CA ILE A 329 -5.44 -7.53 11.83
C ILE A 329 -4.15 -6.87 11.34
N GLU A 330 -4.08 -5.55 11.45
CA GLU A 330 -2.87 -4.78 11.16
C GLU A 330 -2.07 -4.53 12.44
N ILE A 331 -0.77 -4.79 12.41
CA ILE A 331 0.13 -4.59 13.54
C ILE A 331 1.30 -3.66 13.20
N ASP A 332 1.94 -3.10 14.22
CA ASP A 332 3.19 -2.35 14.05
C ASP A 332 4.35 -3.30 13.69
N PRO A 333 5.03 -3.12 12.55
CA PRO A 333 6.16 -3.95 12.12
C PRO A 333 7.45 -3.75 12.94
N SER A 334 7.49 -2.82 13.88
CA SER A 334 8.73 -2.47 14.58
C SER A 334 9.38 -3.69 15.22
N TYR A 335 10.64 -3.97 14.86
CA TYR A 335 11.46 -5.05 15.42
C TYR A 335 11.01 -6.49 15.13
N THR A 336 9.97 -6.73 14.32
CA THR A 336 9.50 -8.09 13.97
C THR A 336 10.64 -8.95 13.42
N SER A 337 11.41 -8.42 12.48
CA SER A 337 12.56 -9.12 11.88
C SER A 337 13.71 -9.36 12.86
N ILE A 338 13.94 -8.47 13.84
CA ILE A 338 15.04 -8.60 14.81
C ILE A 338 14.69 -9.69 15.83
N ILE A 339 13.48 -9.64 16.36
CA ILE A 339 12.99 -10.63 17.34
C ILE A 339 12.89 -12.00 16.68
N GLY A 340 12.33 -12.08 15.46
CA GLY A 340 12.25 -13.33 14.71
C GLY A 340 13.63 -13.95 14.51
N MET A 341 14.60 -13.14 14.08
CA MET A 341 15.99 -13.56 13.86
C MET A 341 16.70 -14.07 15.12
N LEU A 342 16.57 -13.36 16.24
CA LEU A 342 17.30 -13.71 17.46
C LEU A 342 16.61 -14.79 18.28
N LYS A 343 15.28 -14.77 18.35
CA LYS A 343 14.54 -15.68 19.24
C LYS A 343 14.08 -16.93 18.51
N TYR A 344 13.31 -16.76 17.44
CA TYR A 344 12.53 -17.85 16.88
C TYR A 344 13.20 -18.60 15.74
N ALA A 345 14.03 -17.93 14.94
CA ALA A 345 14.83 -18.58 13.91
C ALA A 345 15.76 -19.67 14.50
N PRO A 346 16.59 -19.39 15.52
CA PRO A 346 17.39 -20.44 16.18
C PRO A 346 16.55 -21.47 16.94
N GLN A 347 15.48 -21.05 17.60
CA GLN A 347 14.65 -21.93 18.43
C GLN A 347 13.95 -23.02 17.59
N TYR A 348 13.37 -22.63 16.46
CA TYR A 348 12.60 -23.53 15.60
C TYR A 348 13.37 -23.98 14.35
N MET A 349 14.63 -23.57 14.18
CA MET A 349 15.45 -23.88 13.00
C MET A 349 14.78 -23.43 11.68
N ILE A 350 14.13 -22.27 11.74
CA ILE A 350 13.41 -21.67 10.62
C ILE A 350 14.15 -20.45 10.09
N THR A 351 13.85 -20.06 8.86
CA THR A 351 14.44 -18.85 8.28
C THR A 351 13.99 -17.60 9.04
N LYS A 352 14.83 -16.54 9.02
CA LYS A 352 14.49 -15.24 9.63
C LYS A 352 13.14 -14.65 9.16
N ASP A 353 12.75 -14.98 7.93
CA ASP A 353 11.55 -14.46 7.27
C ASP A 353 10.29 -15.17 7.81
N ILE A 354 10.36 -16.49 7.96
CA ILE A 354 9.32 -17.28 8.64
C ILE A 354 9.22 -16.88 10.11
N ALA A 355 10.36 -16.70 10.79
CA ALA A 355 10.39 -16.26 12.16
C ALA A 355 9.79 -14.86 12.34
N ALA A 356 9.98 -13.95 11.38
CA ALA A 356 9.33 -12.64 11.39
C ALA A 356 7.80 -12.75 11.25
N ALA A 357 7.31 -13.60 10.33
CA ALA A 357 5.89 -13.89 10.19
C ALA A 357 5.30 -14.47 11.48
N TYR A 358 6.05 -15.29 12.22
CA TYR A 358 5.64 -15.81 13.53
C TYR A 358 5.49 -14.71 14.59
N VAL A 359 6.44 -13.76 14.66
CA VAL A 359 6.31 -12.59 15.55
C VAL A 359 5.09 -11.75 15.17
N ILE A 360 4.82 -11.58 13.87
CA ILE A 360 3.65 -10.86 13.37
C ILE A 360 2.37 -11.56 13.84
N ALA A 361 2.26 -12.89 13.68
CA ALA A 361 1.14 -13.69 14.16
C ALA A 361 0.88 -13.48 15.67
N ARG A 362 1.93 -13.65 16.49
CA ARG A 362 1.84 -13.50 17.95
C ARG A 362 1.41 -12.11 18.38
N ARG A 363 1.88 -11.06 17.69
CA ARG A 363 1.44 -9.68 17.95
C ARG A 363 -0.03 -9.44 17.60
N GLY A 364 -0.54 -10.10 16.55
CA GLY A 364 -1.97 -10.04 16.23
C GLY A 364 -2.86 -10.62 17.35
N LEU A 365 -2.32 -11.59 18.09
CA LEU A 365 -2.91 -12.13 19.33
C LEU A 365 -2.62 -11.28 20.58
N ARG A 366 -2.01 -10.10 20.43
CA ARG A 366 -1.60 -9.20 21.52
C ARG A 366 -0.57 -9.81 22.50
N LEU A 367 0.18 -10.82 22.05
CA LEU A 367 1.28 -11.40 22.84
C LEU A 367 2.53 -10.52 22.71
N GLN A 368 3.20 -10.30 23.84
CA GLN A 368 4.45 -9.56 23.91
C GLN A 368 5.65 -10.49 23.99
N GLU A 369 6.77 -10.03 23.42
CA GLU A 369 7.99 -10.82 23.30
C GLU A 369 8.99 -10.46 24.39
N LYS A 370 9.27 -11.44 25.26
CA LYS A 370 10.33 -11.34 26.28
C LYS A 370 11.67 -11.78 25.71
N ILE A 371 12.74 -11.14 26.19
CA ILE A 371 14.13 -11.52 25.91
C ILE A 371 14.44 -12.80 26.70
N PRO A 372 14.97 -13.85 26.05
CA PRO A 372 15.43 -15.08 26.71
C PRO A 372 16.51 -14.81 27.78
N ASP A 373 16.48 -15.57 28.88
CA ASP A 373 17.37 -15.35 30.03
C ASP A 373 18.86 -15.46 29.69
N ASN A 374 19.23 -16.39 28.81
CA ASN A 374 20.62 -16.53 28.36
C ASN A 374 21.10 -15.31 27.55
N TYR A 375 20.21 -14.64 26.81
CA TYR A 375 20.55 -13.35 26.18
C TYR A 375 20.66 -12.22 27.20
N ILE A 376 19.91 -12.25 28.29
CA ILE A 376 20.07 -11.29 29.38
C ILE A 376 21.43 -11.49 30.07
N LYS A 377 21.80 -12.74 30.37
CA LYS A 377 23.13 -13.08 30.92
C LYS A 377 24.25 -12.58 30.00
N PHE A 378 24.14 -12.87 28.70
CA PHE A 378 25.09 -12.37 27.70
C PHE A 378 25.17 -10.84 27.66
N LEU A 379 24.04 -10.13 27.70
CA LEU A 379 24.04 -8.67 27.73
C LEU A 379 24.69 -8.10 28.99
N ASN A 380 24.58 -8.80 30.13
CA ASN A 380 25.22 -8.38 31.38
C ASN A 380 26.74 -8.59 31.35
N THR A 381 27.24 -9.54 30.56
CA THR A 381 28.69 -9.78 30.41
C THR A 381 29.31 -8.92 29.31
N LEU A 382 28.52 -8.51 28.31
CA LEU A 382 28.97 -7.71 27.17
C LEU A 382 29.62 -6.39 27.61
N THR A 383 30.82 -6.12 27.13
CA THR A 383 31.59 -4.90 27.46
C THR A 383 31.60 -3.89 26.30
N VAL A 384 31.94 -2.65 26.61
CA VAL A 384 32.16 -1.61 25.58
C VAL A 384 33.36 -1.96 24.69
N ASP A 385 34.41 -2.54 25.26
CA ASP A 385 35.62 -2.92 24.54
C ASP A 385 35.33 -3.97 23.46
N GLU A 386 34.51 -4.99 23.77
CA GLU A 386 34.08 -5.99 22.78
C GLU A 386 33.31 -5.36 21.59
N LEU A 387 32.53 -4.29 21.84
CA LEU A 387 31.83 -3.58 20.77
C LEU A 387 32.76 -2.66 19.96
N GLU A 388 33.79 -2.07 20.57
CA GLU A 388 34.83 -1.31 19.88
C GLU A 388 35.72 -2.23 19.03
N GLU A 389 36.07 -3.43 19.51
CA GLU A 389 36.73 -4.45 18.71
C GLU A 389 35.88 -4.87 17.50
N LEU A 390 34.58 -5.10 17.71
CA LEU A 390 33.65 -5.41 16.62
C LEU A 390 33.58 -4.26 15.59
N LYS A 391 33.64 -3.01 16.05
CA LYS A 391 33.67 -1.82 15.18
C LYS A 391 34.91 -1.82 14.30
N GLU A 392 36.09 -2.12 14.86
CA GLU A 392 37.34 -2.27 14.09
C GLU A 392 37.29 -3.44 13.11
N HIS A 393 36.76 -4.60 13.56
CA HIS A 393 36.54 -5.74 12.67
C HIS A 393 35.65 -5.37 11.48
N VAL A 394 34.52 -4.68 11.70
CA VAL A 394 33.63 -4.21 10.64
C VAL A 394 34.32 -3.22 9.69
N LYS A 395 35.19 -2.34 10.21
CA LYS A 395 35.97 -1.41 9.36
C LYS A 395 36.89 -2.16 8.41
N LYS A 396 37.55 -3.23 8.89
CA LYS A 396 38.47 -4.06 8.10
C LYS A 396 37.74 -4.97 7.12
N THR A 397 36.72 -5.70 7.58
CA THR A 397 36.06 -6.78 6.82
C THR A 397 35.06 -6.28 5.78
N VAL A 398 34.23 -5.28 6.09
CA VAL A 398 33.12 -4.89 5.20
C VAL A 398 33.61 -4.04 4.03
N ARG A 399 33.55 -4.55 2.80
CA ARG A 399 33.97 -3.75 1.62
C ARG A 399 32.94 -2.70 1.21
N ASN A 400 31.65 -2.99 1.38
CA ASN A 400 30.57 -2.09 0.97
C ASN A 400 30.48 -0.84 1.86
N LYS A 401 30.84 0.33 1.31
CA LYS A 401 30.86 1.62 2.02
C LYS A 401 29.54 1.98 2.70
N TYR A 402 28.39 1.67 2.08
CA TYR A 402 27.08 1.97 2.66
C TYR A 402 26.76 1.05 3.85
N LEU A 403 27.01 -0.25 3.67
CA LEU A 403 26.79 -1.24 4.72
C LEU A 403 27.72 -1.00 5.91
N LYS A 404 29.00 -0.69 5.66
CA LYS A 404 29.97 -0.28 6.68
C LYS A 404 29.45 0.90 7.50
N LYS A 405 29.04 2.00 6.84
CA LYS A 405 28.49 3.18 7.54
C LYS A 405 27.26 2.83 8.40
N LYS A 406 26.41 1.92 7.93
CA LYS A 406 25.24 1.45 8.66
C LYS A 406 25.65 0.67 9.93
N HIS A 407 26.51 -0.33 9.81
CA HIS A 407 26.98 -1.11 10.96
C HIS A 407 27.69 -0.23 11.99
N LEU A 408 28.57 0.68 11.56
CA LEU A 408 29.26 1.60 12.48
C LEU A 408 28.27 2.48 13.26
N LYS A 409 27.19 2.93 12.62
CA LYS A 409 26.12 3.68 13.31
C LYS A 409 25.34 2.80 14.30
N GLU A 410 25.05 1.56 13.92
CA GLU A 410 24.35 0.60 14.80
C GLU A 410 25.22 0.25 16.03
N ILE A 411 26.53 0.01 15.84
CA ILE A 411 27.49 -0.27 16.91
C ILE A 411 27.66 0.93 17.83
N LYS A 412 27.87 2.13 17.29
CA LYS A 412 27.97 3.35 18.12
C LYS A 412 26.74 3.51 19.02
N LYS A 413 25.54 3.29 18.45
CA LYS A 413 24.30 3.39 19.22
C LYS A 413 24.16 2.26 20.25
N ALA A 414 24.73 1.08 20.01
CA ALA A 414 24.77 0.00 21.01
C ALA A 414 25.71 0.35 22.18
N ILE A 415 26.87 0.94 21.89
CA ILE A 415 27.80 1.45 22.91
C ILE A 415 27.15 2.52 23.77
N GLU A 416 26.48 3.51 23.15
CA GLU A 416 25.73 4.55 23.87
C GLU A 416 24.67 3.95 24.82
N ILE A 417 24.00 2.87 24.40
CA ILE A 417 23.03 2.15 25.24
C ILE A 417 23.73 1.43 26.40
N LEU A 418 24.87 0.76 26.17
CA LEU A 418 25.60 0.08 27.26
C LEU A 418 26.17 1.07 28.29
N GLN A 419 26.83 2.14 27.86
CA GLN A 419 27.41 3.15 28.76
C GLN A 419 26.34 3.85 29.62
N SER A 420 25.15 4.08 29.06
CA SER A 420 24.04 4.67 29.80
C SER A 420 23.36 3.70 30.79
N LEU A 421 23.68 2.40 30.73
CA LEU A 421 23.28 1.41 31.74
C LEU A 421 24.29 1.32 32.88
N GLU A 422 25.59 1.44 32.59
CA GLU A 422 26.67 1.40 33.60
C GLU A 422 26.62 2.58 34.59
N SER A 423 26.08 3.72 34.15
CA SER A 423 25.88 4.93 34.98
C SER A 423 24.73 4.83 35.99
N LYS A 424 24.00 3.70 36.05
CA LYS A 424 22.96 3.43 37.06
C LYS A 424 23.42 2.30 38.00
N PRO A 425 23.32 2.45 39.34
CA PRO A 425 23.75 1.40 40.27
C PRO A 425 22.90 0.12 40.09
N GLY A 426 23.57 -1.02 39.89
CA GLY A 426 22.93 -2.33 39.77
C GLY A 426 22.81 -2.83 38.33
N ARG A 427 23.79 -3.61 37.88
CA ARG A 427 23.91 -4.25 36.54
C ARG A 427 22.83 -5.31 36.24
N VAL A 428 21.70 -5.31 36.95
CA VAL A 428 20.66 -6.33 36.80
C VAL A 428 19.60 -5.84 35.82
N LEU A 429 19.75 -6.24 34.56
CA LEU A 429 18.68 -6.18 33.56
C LEU A 429 17.45 -6.95 34.06
N ARG A 430 16.54 -6.27 34.76
CA ARG A 430 15.18 -6.78 34.98
C ARG A 430 14.36 -6.52 33.72
N PRO A 431 13.31 -7.32 33.42
CA PRO A 431 12.33 -6.98 32.39
C PRO A 431 11.57 -5.73 32.83
N LEU A 432 12.14 -4.56 32.55
CA LEU A 432 11.69 -3.28 33.05
C LEU A 432 10.49 -2.78 32.22
N TYR A 433 9.30 -2.94 32.76
CA TYR A 433 8.20 -2.00 32.45
C TYR A 433 8.45 -0.74 33.28
N GLY A 434 8.69 0.41 32.63
CA GLY A 434 8.69 1.71 33.30
C GLY A 434 10.04 2.45 33.45
N THR A 435 11.15 1.96 32.90
CA THR A 435 12.40 2.75 32.80
C THR A 435 12.55 3.50 31.48
N SER A 436 13.46 4.47 31.41
CA SER A 436 13.83 5.22 30.19
C SER A 436 14.35 4.34 29.03
N PHE A 437 14.64 3.06 29.27
CA PHE A 437 15.06 2.08 28.26
C PHE A 437 13.92 1.15 27.88
N SER A 438 13.73 0.98 26.57
CA SER A 438 12.72 0.06 26.05
C SER A 438 13.32 -1.33 25.83
N ALA A 439 12.51 -2.40 25.96
CA ALA A 439 12.92 -3.76 25.59
C ALA A 439 13.49 -3.85 24.15
N TYR A 440 13.09 -2.92 23.28
CA TYR A 440 13.58 -2.80 21.91
C TYR A 440 15.04 -2.36 21.82
N ASP A 441 15.54 -1.58 22.77
CA ASP A 441 16.94 -1.17 22.78
C ASP A 441 17.88 -2.35 23.04
N PHE A 442 17.50 -3.26 23.94
CA PHE A 442 18.24 -4.50 24.18
C PHE A 442 18.23 -5.44 22.98
N TRP A 443 17.08 -5.60 22.29
CA TRP A 443 17.03 -6.36 21.04
C TRP A 443 17.99 -5.80 19.97
N ARG A 444 18.21 -4.48 19.95
CA ARG A 444 19.16 -3.84 19.02
C ARG A 444 20.60 -4.09 19.41
N VAL A 445 20.93 -4.01 20.70
CA VAL A 445 22.28 -4.34 21.21
C VAL A 445 22.60 -5.81 20.91
N LEU A 446 21.68 -6.73 21.21
CA LEU A 446 21.81 -8.15 20.88
C LEU A 446 22.05 -8.37 19.40
N LYS A 447 21.26 -7.74 18.53
CA LYS A 447 21.47 -7.84 17.08
C LYS A 447 22.89 -7.40 16.71
N VAL A 448 23.37 -6.29 17.25
CA VAL A 448 24.73 -5.82 16.96
C VAL A 448 25.76 -6.85 17.41
N ALA A 449 25.73 -7.24 18.69
CA ALA A 449 26.72 -8.09 19.32
C ALA A 449 26.74 -9.53 18.79
N VAL A 450 25.58 -10.06 18.40
CA VAL A 450 25.41 -11.48 18.08
C VAL A 450 25.29 -11.74 16.57
N VAL A 451 24.65 -10.84 15.82
CA VAL A 451 24.42 -11.06 14.38
C VAL A 451 25.53 -10.47 13.52
N THR A 452 26.02 -9.28 13.85
CA THR A 452 27.06 -8.60 13.05
C THR A 452 28.35 -9.42 12.93
N PRO A 453 28.87 -10.06 14.00
CA PRO A 453 30.11 -10.83 13.88
C PRO A 453 29.96 -12.10 13.03
N LEU A 454 28.77 -12.69 12.95
CA LEU A 454 28.54 -13.92 12.19
C LEU A 454 28.60 -13.71 10.67
N SER A 455 28.26 -12.52 10.20
CA SER A 455 28.30 -12.18 8.77
C SER A 455 28.19 -10.66 8.57
N PRO A 456 29.31 -9.94 8.65
CA PRO A 456 29.30 -8.48 8.58
C PRO A 456 29.00 -7.93 7.16
N GLU A 457 29.14 -8.76 6.12
CA GLU A 457 28.87 -8.35 4.73
C GLU A 457 27.43 -8.61 4.26
N LYS A 458 26.70 -9.50 4.93
CA LYS A 458 25.31 -9.85 4.55
C LYS A 458 24.58 -10.48 5.72
N VAL A 459 23.33 -10.10 5.94
CA VAL A 459 22.51 -10.76 6.96
C VAL A 459 22.22 -12.20 6.53
N LYS A 460 22.65 -13.19 7.33
CA LYS A 460 22.32 -14.62 7.11
C LYS A 460 20.81 -14.83 7.16
N ARG A 461 20.32 -15.90 6.54
CA ARG A 461 18.89 -16.28 6.63
C ARG A 461 18.65 -17.39 7.64
N ASP A 462 19.68 -18.21 7.83
CA ASP A 462 19.77 -19.21 8.87
C ASP A 462 20.55 -18.64 10.07
N PHE A 463 20.00 -18.85 11.26
CA PHE A 463 20.53 -18.44 12.55
C PHE A 463 20.66 -19.61 13.52
N SER A 464 20.68 -20.84 13.01
CA SER A 464 20.95 -22.07 13.75
C SER A 464 22.17 -21.96 14.68
N THR A 465 23.21 -21.24 14.27
CA THR A 465 24.42 -20.96 15.08
C THR A 465 24.14 -20.23 16.40
N LEU A 466 22.97 -19.58 16.53
CA LEU A 466 22.58 -18.90 17.76
C LEU A 466 21.86 -19.80 18.75
N LYS A 467 21.55 -21.05 18.37
CA LYS A 467 20.80 -21.99 19.20
C LYS A 467 21.55 -22.35 20.49
N GLU A 468 22.87 -22.51 20.42
CA GLU A 468 23.70 -22.80 21.59
C GLU A 468 23.71 -21.65 22.58
N LEU A 469 23.88 -20.41 22.11
CA LEU A 469 23.76 -19.24 22.98
C LEU A 469 22.36 -19.12 23.57
N LEU A 470 21.33 -19.32 22.74
CA LEU A 470 19.95 -19.18 23.17
C LEU A 470 19.57 -20.21 24.25
N ILE A 471 19.94 -21.48 24.07
CA ILE A 471 19.52 -22.60 24.92
C ILE A 471 20.52 -22.87 26.05
N GLN A 472 21.82 -22.92 25.72
CA GLN A 472 22.89 -23.32 26.65
C GLN A 472 23.66 -22.14 27.24
N GLY A 473 23.48 -20.91 26.72
CA GLY A 473 24.20 -19.73 27.19
C GLY A 473 25.67 -19.66 26.74
N LYS A 474 26.09 -20.53 25.82
CA LYS A 474 27.46 -20.57 25.29
C LYS A 474 27.60 -19.61 24.11
N TRP A 475 28.54 -18.68 24.17
CA TRP A 475 28.78 -17.70 23.09
C TRP A 475 30.24 -17.65 22.69
N ARG A 476 30.56 -18.19 21.51
CA ARG A 476 31.93 -18.51 21.07
C ARG A 476 32.60 -19.44 22.11
N ASP A 477 33.47 -20.32 21.65
CA ASP A 477 34.18 -21.16 22.61
C ASP A 477 34.94 -20.26 23.59
N SER A 478 34.73 -20.52 24.88
CA SER A 478 35.63 -20.13 25.97
C SER A 478 37.05 -20.59 25.71
#